data_AF-A0A9R1UJ64-F1
#
_entry.id   AF-A0A9R1UJ64-F1
#
_cell.length_a   1.000
_cell.length_b   1.000
_cell.length_c   1.000
_cell.angle_alpha   90.00
_cell.angle_beta   90.00
_cell.angle_gamma   90.00
#
_symmetry.space_group_name_H-M   'P 1'
#
loop_
_entity.id
_entity.type
_entity.pdbx_description
1 polymer ?
#
loop_
_entity_poly.entity_id
_entity_poly.type
_entity_poly.pdbx_seq_one_letter_code
_entity_poly.pdbx_strand_id
1 'polypeptide(L)'
;MIVGMQKKKLALSEVEGSLKEHYAKLWDYAAEIRRANPGSHAKVFLDPQLDNNVVFDRFYVSFKGVVDGWLDGCRKVIGVNGCFLKGVCRGELLSAVVVKERIPDVVHRLCARHILANFHKKVKGEQHIKPFWRVVNTTTVLKFEATMNEIKSLESRAYDYLIDRDLRCWSKAFFREGMDCDAVENGVSESFNSVVLDARRKPVITMLEDIRCWELQRLWMQKKKRFEFGFGHCPNIRREIKDLKE
;
A
#
# COMPACT_ATOMS: atom_id res chain seq x y z
N MET A 1 37.39 -13.91 -2.07
CA MET A 1 35.97 -13.52 -1.94
C MET A 1 35.27 -14.11 -0.71
N ILE A 2 35.57 -15.35 -0.28
CA ILE A 2 34.87 -16.03 0.84
C ILE A 2 35.11 -15.37 2.21
N VAL A 3 36.33 -14.88 2.49
CA VAL A 3 36.71 -14.26 3.77
C VAL A 3 35.99 -12.92 4.03
N GLY A 4 35.73 -12.14 2.98
CA GLY A 4 35.00 -10.86 3.08
C GLY A 4 33.51 -11.04 3.38
N MET A 5 32.89 -12.12 2.89
CA MET A 5 31.51 -12.47 3.19
C MET A 5 31.33 -12.90 4.65
N GLN A 6 32.29 -13.64 5.22
CA GLN A 6 32.24 -14.08 6.63
C GLN A 6 32.41 -12.92 7.61
N LYS A 7 33.36 -12.01 7.37
CA LYS A 7 33.53 -10.81 8.20
C LYS A 7 32.32 -9.87 8.16
N LYS A 8 31.68 -9.71 7.00
CA LYS A 8 30.44 -8.94 6.88
C LYS A 8 29.29 -9.57 7.68
N LYS A 9 29.19 -10.90 7.68
CA LYS A 9 28.18 -11.66 8.43
C LYS A 9 28.38 -11.52 9.94
N LEU A 10 29.64 -11.55 10.40
CA LEU A 10 30.01 -11.40 11.81
C LEU A 10 29.78 -9.96 12.32
N ALA A 11 30.17 -8.96 11.53
CA ALA A 11 29.91 -7.56 11.85
C ALA A 11 28.41 -7.22 11.90
N LEU A 12 27.60 -7.83 11.01
CA LEU A 12 26.14 -7.72 11.10
C LEU A 12 25.60 -8.39 12.37
N SER A 13 26.12 -9.55 12.77
CA SER A 13 25.66 -10.21 14.02
C SER A 13 26.06 -9.46 15.30
N GLU A 14 27.15 -8.70 15.28
CA GLU A 14 27.59 -7.88 16.42
C GLU A 14 26.81 -6.55 16.53
N VAL A 15 26.43 -5.95 15.39
CA VAL A 15 25.69 -4.67 15.35
C VAL A 15 24.20 -4.84 15.65
N GLU A 16 23.62 -6.02 15.37
CA GLU A 16 22.16 -6.22 15.41
C GLU A 16 21.65 -6.99 16.64
N GLY A 17 22.50 -7.30 17.63
CA GLY A 17 22.11 -8.15 18.75
C GLY A 17 21.56 -9.51 18.30
N SER A 18 21.04 -10.32 19.21
CA SER A 18 20.23 -11.46 18.78
C SER A 18 18.88 -10.94 18.26
N LEU A 19 18.37 -11.49 17.15
CA LEU A 19 17.01 -11.16 16.66
C LEU A 19 15.97 -11.17 17.80
N LYS A 20 16.12 -12.08 18.75
CA LYS A 20 15.31 -12.18 19.96
C LYS A 20 15.28 -10.89 20.79
N GLU A 21 16.43 -10.25 21.02
CA GLU A 21 16.52 -8.96 21.73
C GLU A 21 15.82 -7.84 20.96
N HIS A 22 15.91 -7.86 19.63
CA HIS A 22 15.30 -6.85 18.78
C HIS A 22 13.78 -6.94 18.75
N TYR A 23 13.23 -8.15 18.66
CA TYR A 23 11.79 -8.35 18.75
C TYR A 23 11.26 -8.11 20.17
N ALA A 24 12.05 -8.35 21.22
CA ALA A 24 11.66 -8.04 22.60
C ALA A 24 11.37 -6.54 22.82
N LYS A 25 12.09 -5.66 22.12
CA LYS A 25 11.90 -4.19 22.18
C LYS A 25 10.61 -3.70 21.54
N LEU A 26 9.88 -4.55 20.77
CA LEU A 26 8.66 -4.13 20.09
C LEU A 26 7.55 -3.70 21.06
N TRP A 27 7.51 -4.27 22.26
CA TRP A 27 6.54 -3.88 23.28
C TRP A 27 6.76 -2.47 23.82
N ASP A 28 8.01 -2.17 24.18
CA ASP A 28 8.42 -0.83 24.62
C ASP A 28 8.22 0.18 23.49
N TYR A 29 8.57 -0.21 22.27
CA TYR A 29 8.37 0.61 21.08
C TYR A 29 6.88 0.91 20.83
N ALA A 30 6.00 -0.09 20.97
CA ALA A 30 4.56 0.10 20.86
C ALA A 30 4.04 1.05 21.94
N ALA A 31 4.53 0.93 23.17
CA ALA A 31 4.18 1.82 24.27
C ALA A 31 4.63 3.26 23.98
N GLU A 32 5.84 3.43 23.46
CA GLU A 32 6.40 4.72 23.10
C GLU A 32 5.62 5.39 21.97
N ILE A 33 5.20 4.65 20.94
CA ILE A 33 4.30 5.17 19.90
C ILE A 33 3.00 5.71 20.51
N ARG A 34 2.37 4.95 21.41
CA ARG A 34 1.10 5.34 22.06
C ARG A 34 1.28 6.55 22.97
N ARG A 35 2.42 6.64 23.67
CA ARG A 35 2.77 7.77 24.56
C ARG A 35 3.04 9.04 23.75
N ALA A 36 3.89 8.96 22.74
CA ALA A 36 4.31 10.11 21.93
C ALA A 36 3.23 10.59 20.96
N ASN A 37 2.33 9.69 20.52
CA ASN A 37 1.23 10.02 19.62
C ASN A 37 -0.11 9.51 20.19
N PRO A 38 -0.68 10.18 21.21
CA PRO A 38 -1.94 9.77 21.82
C PRO A 38 -3.05 9.49 20.79
N GLY A 39 -3.75 8.36 20.98
CA GLY A 39 -4.79 7.87 20.06
C GLY A 39 -4.29 7.03 18.88
N SER A 40 -2.97 6.94 18.67
CA SER A 40 -2.38 5.97 17.75
C SER A 40 -2.52 4.56 18.29
N HIS A 41 -2.64 3.59 17.40
CA HIS A 41 -2.68 2.17 17.75
C HIS A 41 -1.34 1.55 17.41
N ALA A 42 -0.72 0.87 18.35
CA ALA A 42 0.45 0.04 18.12
C ALA A 42 0.26 -1.25 18.93
N LYS A 43 0.34 -2.42 18.31
CA LYS A 43 0.11 -3.71 18.96
C LYS A 43 1.06 -4.77 18.40
N VAL A 44 1.61 -5.59 19.29
CA VAL A 44 2.34 -6.80 18.95
C VAL A 44 1.38 -7.97 19.13
N PHE A 45 1.35 -8.87 18.15
CA PHE A 45 0.57 -10.09 18.17
C PHE A 45 1.51 -11.29 18.15
N LEU A 46 1.10 -12.34 18.84
CA LEU A 46 1.85 -13.57 18.99
C LEU A 46 0.98 -14.71 18.47
N ASP A 47 1.60 -15.67 17.78
CA ASP A 47 0.94 -16.90 17.35
C ASP A 47 1.04 -17.93 18.47
N PRO A 48 -0.10 -18.38 19.05
CA PRO A 48 -0.09 -19.37 20.11
C PRO A 48 0.06 -20.82 19.62
N GLN A 49 0.09 -21.08 18.31
CA GLN A 49 -0.10 -22.44 17.76
C GLN A 49 1.15 -23.12 17.20
N LEU A 50 2.34 -22.51 17.29
CA LEU A 50 3.59 -23.10 16.79
C LEU A 50 4.43 -23.72 17.94
N ASP A 51 4.48 -25.05 18.01
CA ASP A 51 5.43 -25.84 18.82
C ASP A 51 5.49 -25.52 20.35
N ASN A 52 4.36 -25.21 20.99
CA ASN A 52 4.29 -24.79 22.42
C ASN A 52 5.15 -23.55 22.75
N ASN A 53 5.62 -22.83 21.75
CA ASN A 53 6.39 -21.60 21.91
C ASN A 53 5.55 -20.41 21.47
N VAL A 54 5.61 -19.33 22.24
CA VAL A 54 4.98 -18.06 21.87
C VAL A 54 5.88 -17.37 20.84
N VAL A 55 5.49 -17.40 19.57
CA VAL A 55 6.25 -16.82 18.46
C VAL A 55 5.63 -15.50 18.02
N PHE A 56 6.45 -14.54 17.60
CA PHE A 56 5.98 -13.31 16.99
C PHE A 56 5.18 -13.60 15.71
N ASP A 57 3.95 -13.05 15.62
CA ASP A 57 3.09 -13.15 14.44
C ASP A 57 3.17 -11.84 13.63
N ARG A 58 2.73 -10.74 14.22
CA ARG A 58 2.67 -9.44 13.54
C ARG A 58 2.85 -8.26 14.49
N PHE A 59 3.37 -7.18 13.94
CA PHE A 59 3.39 -5.87 14.56
C PHE A 59 2.51 -4.93 13.75
N TYR A 60 1.52 -4.34 14.41
CA TYR A 60 0.56 -3.43 13.79
C TYR A 60 0.73 -2.02 14.33
N VAL A 61 0.81 -1.03 13.44
CA VAL A 61 0.81 0.39 13.79
C VAL A 61 -0.18 1.16 12.93
N SER A 62 -0.92 2.07 13.54
CA SER A 62 -1.81 3.02 12.88
C SER A 62 -1.74 4.36 13.62
N PHE A 63 -1.06 5.33 13.00
CA PHE A 63 -0.89 6.67 13.57
C PHE A 63 -2.20 7.47 13.49
N LYS A 64 -2.60 8.07 14.61
CA LYS A 64 -3.82 8.89 14.68
C LYS A 64 -3.81 10.01 13.63
N GLY A 65 -2.71 10.73 13.50
CA GLY A 65 -2.63 11.85 12.55
C GLY A 65 -2.85 11.42 11.09
N VAL A 66 -2.41 10.22 10.72
CA VAL A 66 -2.63 9.68 9.36
C VAL A 66 -4.10 9.35 9.15
N VAL A 67 -4.74 8.71 10.14
CA VAL A 67 -6.17 8.40 10.11
C VAL A 67 -7.01 9.68 10.05
N ASP A 68 -6.74 10.64 10.93
CA ASP A 68 -7.45 11.92 10.98
C ASP A 68 -7.28 12.69 9.66
N GLY A 69 -6.06 12.76 9.11
CA GLY A 69 -5.81 13.42 7.83
C GLY A 69 -6.55 12.76 6.66
N TRP A 70 -6.64 11.43 6.68
CA TRP A 70 -7.42 10.70 5.68
C TRP A 70 -8.92 10.94 5.84
N LEU A 71 -9.42 10.97 7.08
CA LEU A 71 -10.83 11.25 7.39
C LEU A 71 -11.23 12.66 6.98
N ASP A 72 -10.37 13.65 7.20
CA ASP A 72 -10.67 15.06 6.96
C ASP A 72 -10.51 15.50 5.49
N GLY A 73 -9.55 14.91 4.76
CA GLY A 73 -9.17 15.47 3.45
C GLY A 73 -8.87 14.48 2.33
N CYS A 74 -8.82 13.17 2.60
CA CYS A 74 -8.54 12.19 1.55
C CYS A 74 -9.82 11.52 1.03
N ARG A 75 -9.77 11.11 -0.24
CA ARG A 75 -10.77 10.20 -0.84
C ARG A 75 -10.78 8.89 -0.06
N LYS A 76 -11.96 8.29 0.13
CA LYS A 76 -12.17 7.11 1.01
C LYS A 76 -11.72 5.79 0.35
N VAL A 77 -10.47 5.77 -0.09
CA VAL A 77 -9.85 4.68 -0.83
C VAL A 77 -8.58 4.23 -0.12
N ILE A 78 -8.33 2.92 -0.16
CA ILE A 78 -7.17 2.25 0.43
C ILE A 78 -6.41 1.48 -0.62
N GLY A 79 -5.09 1.63 -0.60
CA GLY A 79 -4.15 0.72 -1.23
C GLY A 79 -3.41 -0.08 -0.17
N VAL A 80 -3.45 -1.40 -0.29
CA VAL A 80 -2.59 -2.31 0.48
C VAL A 80 -1.50 -2.83 -0.44
N ASN A 81 -0.27 -2.81 0.04
CA ASN A 81 0.81 -3.49 -0.64
C ASN A 81 1.67 -4.27 0.35
N GLY A 82 2.10 -5.44 -0.09
CA GLY A 82 2.97 -6.33 0.66
C GLY A 82 4.35 -6.36 0.05
N CYS A 83 5.36 -6.50 0.90
CA CYS A 83 6.71 -6.65 0.43
C CYS A 83 7.53 -7.51 1.42
N PHE A 84 8.33 -8.46 0.93
CA PHE A 84 9.24 -9.30 1.73
C PHE A 84 10.47 -8.60 2.34
N LEU A 85 10.57 -8.57 3.66
CA LEU A 85 11.70 -7.99 4.39
C LEU A 85 13.04 -8.58 3.90
N LYS A 86 14.08 -7.74 3.89
CA LYS A 86 15.41 -8.12 3.39
C LYS A 86 16.41 -8.11 4.56
N GLY A 87 17.50 -8.86 4.46
CA GLY A 87 18.51 -8.90 5.53
C GLY A 87 18.17 -9.93 6.62
N VAL A 88 18.47 -9.58 7.88
CA VAL A 88 18.47 -10.55 9.00
C VAL A 88 17.06 -10.81 9.53
N CYS A 89 16.19 -9.79 9.51
CA CYS A 89 14.76 -9.96 9.75
C CYS A 89 14.11 -10.55 8.49
N ARG A 90 13.64 -11.80 8.58
CA ARG A 90 12.80 -12.42 7.55
C ARG A 90 11.32 -12.20 7.89
N GLY A 91 10.47 -12.12 6.86
CA GLY A 91 9.04 -11.90 7.02
C GLY A 91 8.48 -11.01 5.91
N GLU A 92 7.23 -10.61 6.05
CA GLU A 92 6.56 -9.70 5.12
C GLU A 92 6.18 -8.40 5.83
N LEU A 93 6.52 -7.27 5.22
CA LEU A 93 6.00 -5.97 5.61
C LEU A 93 4.77 -5.69 4.74
N LEU A 94 3.60 -5.79 5.36
CA LEU A 94 2.36 -5.31 4.79
C LEU A 94 2.21 -3.83 5.16
N SER A 95 2.25 -2.97 4.15
CA SER A 95 1.86 -1.57 4.29
C SER A 95 0.45 -1.39 3.77
N ALA A 96 -0.46 -1.16 4.70
CA ALA A 96 -1.83 -0.80 4.41
C ALA A 96 -1.99 0.69 4.68
N VAL A 97 -2.27 1.48 3.64
CA VAL A 97 -2.73 2.85 3.84
C VAL A 97 -4.17 2.78 4.32
N VAL A 98 -4.36 2.56 5.63
CA VAL A 98 -5.61 2.29 6.37
C VAL A 98 -6.07 0.81 6.28
N VAL A 99 -6.68 0.29 7.36
CA VAL A 99 -7.14 -1.11 7.49
C VAL A 99 -8.65 -1.13 7.71
N LYS A 100 -9.34 -2.08 7.06
CA LYS A 100 -10.81 -2.27 7.14
C LYS A 100 -11.34 -2.38 8.57
N GLU A 101 -10.54 -2.94 9.48
CA GLU A 101 -10.86 -3.05 10.91
C GLU A 101 -11.17 -1.71 11.59
N ARG A 102 -10.58 -0.60 11.12
CA ARG A 102 -10.87 0.74 11.66
C ARG A 102 -12.01 1.45 10.94
N ILE A 103 -12.30 1.05 9.69
CA ILE A 103 -13.25 1.73 8.81
C ILE A 103 -13.97 0.67 7.97
N PRO A 104 -15.09 0.10 8.46
CA PRO A 104 -15.74 -1.06 7.84
C PRO A 104 -16.26 -0.78 6.42
N ASP A 105 -16.62 0.47 6.13
CA ASP A 105 -17.19 0.89 4.85
C ASP A 105 -16.13 1.16 3.76
N VAL A 106 -14.86 0.95 4.06
CA VAL A 106 -13.79 1.27 3.12
C VAL A 106 -13.66 0.24 2.01
N VAL A 107 -13.48 0.73 0.77
CA VAL A 107 -13.30 -0.14 -0.38
C VAL A 107 -11.81 -0.38 -0.65
N HIS A 108 -11.44 -1.65 -0.66
CA HIS A 108 -10.10 -2.08 -1.02
C HIS A 108 -9.94 -2.06 -2.55
N ARG A 109 -9.04 -1.23 -3.08
CA ARG A 109 -8.77 -1.19 -4.52
C ARG A 109 -7.61 -2.11 -4.86
N LEU A 110 -7.79 -2.90 -5.91
CA LEU A 110 -6.71 -3.65 -6.53
C LEU A 110 -5.98 -2.75 -7.52
N CYS A 111 -4.65 -2.81 -7.50
CA CYS A 111 -3.86 -2.09 -8.48
C CYS A 111 -3.98 -2.72 -9.87
N ALA A 112 -4.38 -1.93 -10.87
CA ALA A 112 -4.50 -2.39 -12.25
C ALA A 112 -3.17 -2.92 -12.82
N ARG A 113 -2.01 -2.33 -12.44
CA ARG A 113 -0.69 -2.85 -12.84
C ARG A 113 -0.43 -4.26 -12.33
N HIS A 114 -0.82 -4.56 -11.08
CA HIS A 114 -0.66 -5.90 -10.51
C HIS A 114 -1.63 -6.91 -11.15
N ILE A 115 -2.85 -6.47 -11.47
CA ILE A 115 -3.78 -7.30 -12.24
C ILE A 115 -3.17 -7.63 -13.60
N LEU A 116 -2.65 -6.64 -14.32
CA LEU A 116 -1.99 -6.83 -15.61
C LEU A 116 -0.77 -7.76 -15.52
N ALA A 117 0.08 -7.58 -14.51
CA ALA A 117 1.26 -8.41 -14.31
C ALA A 117 0.89 -9.88 -14.01
N ASN A 118 -0.15 -10.12 -13.22
CA ASN A 118 -0.65 -11.47 -12.95
C ASN A 118 -1.43 -12.05 -14.14
N PHE A 119 -2.12 -11.19 -14.88
CA PHE A 119 -2.80 -11.53 -16.12
C PHE A 119 -1.79 -12.04 -17.17
N HIS A 120 -0.66 -11.37 -17.37
CA HIS A 120 0.43 -11.79 -18.28
C HIS A 120 1.09 -13.13 -17.91
N LYS A 121 0.97 -13.55 -16.65
CA LYS A 121 1.45 -14.88 -16.25
C LYS A 121 0.53 -15.98 -16.78
N LYS A 122 -0.78 -15.74 -16.87
CA LYS A 122 -1.79 -16.71 -17.29
C LYS A 122 -2.14 -16.62 -18.78
N VAL A 123 -2.29 -15.41 -19.27
CA VAL A 123 -2.64 -15.08 -20.64
C VAL A 123 -1.42 -14.47 -21.31
N LYS A 124 -0.97 -15.08 -22.41
CA LYS A 124 0.22 -14.62 -23.15
C LYS A 124 -0.23 -13.79 -24.35
N GLY A 125 0.59 -12.81 -24.70
CA GLY A 125 0.33 -11.92 -25.84
C GLY A 125 0.02 -10.48 -25.43
N GLU A 126 0.54 -9.53 -26.20
CA GLU A 126 0.45 -8.10 -25.91
C GLU A 126 -0.85 -7.45 -26.43
N GLN A 127 -1.60 -8.16 -27.29
CA GLN A 127 -2.84 -7.67 -27.88
C GLN A 127 -3.90 -7.29 -26.83
N HIS A 128 -3.80 -7.86 -25.62
CA HIS A 128 -4.71 -7.62 -24.51
C HIS A 128 -4.34 -6.40 -23.65
N ILE A 129 -3.13 -5.86 -23.78
CA ILE A 129 -2.62 -4.77 -22.91
C ILE A 129 -3.41 -3.47 -23.11
N LYS A 130 -3.56 -3.04 -24.38
CA LYS A 130 -4.28 -1.80 -24.69
C LYS A 130 -5.78 -1.90 -24.34
N PRO A 131 -6.49 -2.98 -24.71
CA PRO A 131 -7.87 -3.20 -24.26
C PRO A 131 -8.00 -3.25 -22.74
N PHE A 132 -7.06 -3.90 -22.03
CA PHE A 132 -7.04 -3.94 -20.56
C PHE A 132 -7.03 -2.54 -19.94
N TRP A 133 -6.11 -1.67 -20.38
CA TRP A 133 -6.05 -0.31 -19.84
C TRP A 133 -7.27 0.53 -20.19
N ARG A 134 -7.88 0.31 -21.37
CA ARG A 134 -9.16 0.95 -21.70
C ARG A 134 -10.25 0.50 -20.74
N VAL A 135 -10.43 -0.81 -20.53
CA VAL A 135 -11.53 -1.32 -19.69
C VAL A 135 -11.40 -0.87 -18.23
N VAL A 136 -10.18 -0.81 -17.70
CA VAL A 136 -9.88 -0.25 -16.36
C VAL A 136 -10.35 1.21 -16.24
N ASN A 137 -10.16 2.00 -17.29
CA ASN A 137 -10.42 3.44 -17.29
C ASN A 137 -11.82 3.84 -17.81
N THR A 138 -12.62 2.89 -18.29
CA THR A 138 -14.02 3.19 -18.65
C THR A 138 -14.79 3.68 -17.43
N THR A 139 -15.60 4.72 -17.59
CA THR A 139 -16.41 5.32 -16.51
C THR A 139 -17.87 4.87 -16.55
N THR A 140 -18.31 4.18 -17.60
CA THR A 140 -19.70 3.72 -17.76
C THR A 140 -19.74 2.22 -18.05
N VAL A 141 -20.78 1.56 -17.52
CA VAL A 141 -20.99 0.12 -17.69
C VAL A 141 -21.12 -0.27 -19.16
N LEU A 142 -21.81 0.54 -19.98
CA LEU A 142 -21.93 0.29 -21.43
C LEU A 142 -20.58 0.24 -22.14
N LYS A 143 -19.69 1.20 -21.86
CA LYS A 143 -18.33 1.22 -22.46
C LYS A 143 -17.48 0.08 -21.92
N PHE A 144 -17.65 -0.26 -20.64
CA PHE A 144 -16.99 -1.40 -20.02
C PHE A 144 -17.35 -2.70 -20.74
N GLU A 145 -18.63 -2.99 -20.91
CA GLU A 145 -19.11 -4.21 -21.58
C GLU A 145 -18.63 -4.30 -23.03
N ALA A 146 -18.68 -3.19 -23.78
CA ALA A 146 -18.16 -3.13 -25.14
C ALA A 146 -16.66 -3.49 -25.20
N THR A 147 -15.85 -2.94 -24.27
CA THR A 147 -14.41 -3.21 -24.22
C THR A 147 -14.11 -4.62 -23.71
N MET A 148 -14.90 -5.16 -22.79
CA MET A 148 -14.78 -6.56 -22.35
C MET A 148 -15.12 -7.54 -23.48
N ASN A 149 -16.12 -7.23 -24.31
CA ASN A 149 -16.46 -8.04 -25.48
C ASN A 149 -15.33 -8.04 -26.53
N GLU A 150 -14.63 -6.92 -26.69
CA GLU A 150 -13.41 -6.87 -27.50
C GLU A 150 -12.35 -7.85 -26.96
N ILE A 151 -12.06 -7.81 -25.65
CA ILE A 151 -11.14 -8.76 -25.00
C ILE A 151 -11.59 -10.21 -25.20
N LYS A 152 -12.89 -10.47 -25.07
CA LYS A 152 -13.48 -11.80 -25.29
C LYS A 152 -13.28 -12.28 -26.73
N SER A 153 -13.42 -11.39 -27.70
CA SER A 153 -13.23 -11.71 -29.12
C SER A 153 -11.77 -12.05 -29.45
N LEU A 154 -10.81 -11.46 -28.73
CA LEU A 154 -9.38 -11.80 -28.86
C LEU A 154 -9.05 -13.14 -28.20
N GLU A 155 -9.50 -13.35 -26.96
CA GLU A 155 -9.32 -14.61 -26.23
C GLU A 155 -10.35 -14.75 -25.10
N SER A 156 -11.24 -15.75 -25.16
CA SER A 156 -12.27 -15.95 -24.14
C SER A 156 -11.69 -16.11 -22.72
N ARG A 157 -10.56 -16.81 -22.59
CA ARG A 157 -9.89 -17.01 -21.31
C ARG A 157 -9.42 -15.69 -20.67
N ALA A 158 -9.12 -14.68 -21.47
CA ALA A 158 -8.75 -13.36 -20.97
C ALA A 158 -9.95 -12.66 -20.32
N TYR A 159 -11.12 -12.75 -20.96
CA TYR A 159 -12.38 -12.27 -20.42
C TYR A 159 -12.72 -12.98 -19.10
N ASP A 160 -12.66 -14.31 -19.07
CA ASP A 160 -13.00 -15.11 -17.90
C ASP A 160 -12.12 -14.75 -16.69
N TYR A 161 -10.82 -14.53 -16.91
CA TYR A 161 -9.91 -14.12 -15.85
C TYR A 161 -10.27 -12.77 -15.23
N LEU A 162 -10.71 -11.81 -16.04
CA LEU A 162 -11.03 -10.46 -15.60
C LEU A 162 -12.39 -10.39 -14.91
N ILE A 163 -13.40 -11.08 -15.43
CA ILE A 163 -14.78 -11.04 -14.90
C ILE A 163 -14.93 -11.82 -13.58
N ASP A 164 -14.09 -12.82 -13.35
CA ASP A 164 -14.01 -13.57 -12.08
C ASP A 164 -13.65 -12.68 -10.87
N ARG A 165 -13.15 -11.46 -11.11
CA ARG A 165 -12.74 -10.51 -10.07
C ARG A 165 -13.87 -9.54 -9.77
N ASP A 166 -13.97 -9.12 -8.52
CA ASP A 166 -14.88 -8.05 -8.13
C ASP A 166 -14.55 -6.75 -8.89
N LEU A 167 -15.40 -6.40 -9.86
CA LEU A 167 -15.23 -5.25 -10.75
C LEU A 167 -15.15 -3.92 -9.98
N ARG A 168 -15.80 -3.86 -8.81
CA ARG A 168 -15.75 -2.68 -7.93
C ARG A 168 -14.34 -2.42 -7.42
N CYS A 169 -13.45 -3.41 -7.42
CA CYS A 169 -12.11 -3.24 -6.88
C CYS A 169 -11.10 -2.72 -7.90
N TRP A 170 -11.40 -2.72 -9.22
CA TRP A 170 -10.38 -2.42 -10.24
C TRP A 170 -10.83 -1.70 -11.51
N SER A 171 -12.14 -1.54 -11.76
CA SER A 171 -12.67 -0.80 -12.92
C SER A 171 -13.43 0.45 -12.48
N LYS A 172 -13.09 1.60 -13.08
CA LYS A 172 -13.71 2.89 -12.78
C LYS A 172 -15.23 2.89 -13.02
N ALA A 173 -15.73 2.10 -13.96
CA ALA A 173 -17.15 2.00 -14.31
C ALA A 173 -18.03 1.48 -13.17
N PHE A 174 -17.43 0.83 -12.17
CA PHE A 174 -18.13 0.24 -11.02
C PHE A 174 -17.72 0.89 -9.70
N PHE A 175 -17.01 2.02 -9.72
CA PHE A 175 -16.68 2.75 -8.51
C PHE A 175 -17.92 3.51 -8.01
N ARG A 176 -18.17 3.44 -6.70
CA ARG A 176 -19.23 4.24 -6.05
C ARG A 176 -18.88 5.72 -6.14
N GLU A 177 -19.89 6.55 -6.42
CA GLU A 177 -19.76 8.02 -6.39
C GLU A 177 -19.21 8.50 -5.04
N GLY A 178 -18.26 9.45 -5.07
CA GLY A 178 -17.56 9.95 -3.88
C GLY A 178 -16.39 9.07 -3.41
N MET A 179 -16.22 7.87 -4.01
CA MET A 179 -15.05 7.01 -3.84
C MET A 179 -14.36 6.67 -5.17
N ASP A 180 -14.78 7.34 -6.25
CA ASP A 180 -14.06 7.42 -7.51
C ASP A 180 -12.68 8.01 -7.26
N CYS A 181 -11.65 7.44 -7.88
CA CYS A 181 -10.29 7.96 -7.77
C CYS A 181 -9.62 7.72 -9.12
N ASP A 182 -8.98 8.75 -9.65
CA ASP A 182 -8.25 8.62 -10.92
C ASP A 182 -7.01 7.75 -10.80
N ALA A 183 -6.53 7.50 -9.58
CA ALA A 183 -5.44 6.58 -9.32
C ALA A 183 -5.92 5.13 -9.48
N VAL A 184 -5.83 4.62 -10.71
CA VAL A 184 -5.89 3.19 -11.04
C VAL A 184 -4.51 2.51 -10.97
N GLU A 185 -3.45 3.32 -10.86
CA GLU A 185 -2.06 2.87 -10.76
C GLU A 185 -1.49 3.03 -9.35
N ASN A 186 -0.52 2.17 -9.01
CA ASN A 186 0.03 2.04 -7.66
C ASN A 186 0.96 3.18 -7.23
N GLY A 187 0.89 4.38 -7.81
CA GLY A 187 1.90 5.43 -7.61
C GLY A 187 2.15 5.77 -6.13
N VAL A 188 1.10 5.70 -5.29
CA VAL A 188 1.20 5.88 -3.84
C VAL A 188 2.02 4.77 -3.18
N SER A 189 1.85 3.54 -3.63
CA SER A 189 2.55 2.38 -3.08
C SER A 189 3.92 2.15 -3.70
N GLU A 190 4.15 2.53 -4.97
CA GLU A 190 5.48 2.57 -5.56
C GLU A 190 6.36 3.60 -4.84
N SER A 191 5.80 4.77 -4.50
CA SER A 191 6.46 5.78 -3.68
C SER A 191 6.74 5.30 -2.25
N PHE A 192 5.86 4.47 -1.67
CA PHE A 192 6.11 3.85 -0.38
C PHE A 192 7.20 2.78 -0.47
N ASN A 193 7.09 1.87 -1.45
CA ASN A 193 8.03 0.78 -1.64
C ASN A 193 9.44 1.30 -1.88
N SER A 194 9.62 2.36 -2.68
CA SER A 194 10.94 2.93 -2.95
C SER A 194 11.62 3.45 -1.66
N VAL A 195 10.86 4.07 -0.77
CA VAL A 195 11.35 4.58 0.52
C VAL A 195 11.72 3.44 1.45
N VAL A 196 10.90 2.39 1.47
CA VAL A 196 11.07 1.30 2.43
C VAL A 196 12.13 0.31 1.94
N LEU A 197 12.56 0.34 0.66
CA LEU A 197 13.61 -0.54 0.12
C LEU A 197 14.89 -0.59 0.97
N ASP A 198 15.35 0.57 1.46
CA ASP A 198 16.58 0.66 2.27
C ASP A 198 16.31 0.37 3.74
N ALA A 199 15.19 0.88 4.28
CA ALA A 199 14.77 0.63 5.66
C ALA A 199 14.62 -0.88 5.93
N ARG A 200 14.14 -1.63 4.94
CA ARG A 200 13.86 -3.08 5.05
C ARG A 200 15.07 -3.96 5.20
N ARG A 201 16.28 -3.43 5.04
CA ARG A 201 17.54 -4.16 5.27
C ARG A 201 18.05 -3.96 6.70
N LYS A 202 17.43 -3.08 7.47
CA LYS A 202 17.83 -2.69 8.81
C LYS A 202 17.13 -3.56 9.86
N PRO A 203 17.61 -3.54 11.11
CA PRO A 203 16.94 -4.24 12.19
C PRO A 203 15.54 -3.69 12.46
N VAL A 204 14.66 -4.51 13.05
CA VAL A 204 13.22 -4.21 13.16
C VAL A 204 12.93 -2.83 13.77
N ILE A 205 13.60 -2.44 14.86
CA ILE A 205 13.37 -1.14 15.50
C ILE A 205 13.81 0.01 14.60
N THR A 206 15.01 -0.07 14.02
CA THR A 206 15.54 0.96 13.12
C THR A 206 14.69 1.08 11.85
N MET A 207 14.24 -0.05 11.30
CA MET A 207 13.32 -0.08 10.16
C MET A 207 12.00 0.62 10.49
N LEU A 208 11.41 0.32 11.65
CA LEU A 208 10.16 0.93 12.08
C LEU A 208 10.32 2.43 12.32
N GLU A 209 11.45 2.87 12.88
CA GLU A 209 11.76 4.29 13.07
C GLU A 209 11.92 5.06 11.77
N ASP A 210 12.62 4.48 10.77
CA ASP A 210 12.73 5.09 9.44
C ASP A 210 11.35 5.27 8.80
N ILE A 211 10.52 4.22 8.83
CA ILE A 211 9.16 4.24 8.27
C ILE A 211 8.32 5.30 9.01
N ARG A 212 8.34 5.31 10.35
CA ARG A 212 7.61 6.29 11.17
C ARG A 212 8.02 7.71 10.85
N CYS A 213 9.33 8.01 10.84
CA CYS A 213 9.84 9.35 10.55
C CYS A 213 9.37 9.82 9.17
N TRP A 214 9.49 8.97 8.16
CA TRP A 214 9.04 9.30 6.82
C TRP A 214 7.52 9.55 6.74
N GLU A 215 6.69 8.68 7.34
CA GLU A 215 5.23 8.83 7.31
C GLU A 215 4.78 10.13 7.98
N LEU A 216 5.31 10.43 9.17
CA LEU A 216 4.96 11.62 9.92
C LEU A 216 5.47 12.90 9.25
N GLN A 217 6.69 12.89 8.70
CA GLN A 217 7.22 14.02 7.91
C GLN A 217 6.37 14.26 6.67
N ARG A 218 5.99 13.21 5.94
CA ARG A 218 5.14 13.32 4.76
C ARG A 218 3.76 13.90 5.12
N LEU A 219 3.14 13.41 6.20
CA LEU A 219 1.88 13.94 6.69
C LEU A 219 1.98 15.44 7.01
N TRP A 220 3.05 15.85 7.70
CA TRP A 220 3.31 17.25 8.01
C TRP A 220 3.49 18.10 6.74
N MET A 221 4.28 17.62 5.78
CA MET A 221 4.49 18.30 4.50
C MET A 221 3.19 18.48 3.71
N GLN A 222 2.33 17.46 3.69
CA GLN A 222 1.03 17.53 3.02
C GLN A 222 0.06 18.48 3.74
N LYS A 223 0.08 18.49 5.08
CA LYS A 223 -0.68 19.45 5.89
C LYS A 223 -0.25 20.89 5.61
N LYS A 224 1.06 21.15 5.53
CA LYS A 224 1.61 22.47 5.17
C LYS A 224 1.15 22.91 3.77
N LYS A 225 1.29 22.04 2.77
CA LYS A 225 0.81 22.30 1.41
C LYS A 225 -0.67 22.65 1.38
N ARG A 226 -1.50 21.92 2.14
CA ARG A 226 -2.95 22.21 2.23
C ARG A 226 -3.22 23.63 2.72
N PHE A 227 -2.49 24.10 3.72
CA PHE A 227 -2.63 25.49 4.20
C PHE A 227 -2.18 26.51 3.14
N GLU A 228 -1.09 26.22 2.41
CA GLU A 228 -0.59 27.09 1.33
C GLU A 228 -1.56 27.18 0.14
N PHE A 229 -2.24 26.09 -0.22
CA PHE A 229 -3.21 26.08 -1.33
C PHE A 229 -4.53 26.80 -1.01
N GLY A 230 -4.78 27.13 0.27
CA GLY A 230 -6.04 27.68 0.76
C GLY A 230 -7.20 26.67 0.74
N PHE A 231 -8.27 26.96 1.47
CA PHE A 231 -9.50 26.15 1.42
C PHE A 231 -10.14 26.25 0.02
N GLY A 232 -10.43 25.13 -0.65
CA GLY A 232 -11.08 25.07 -1.97
C GLY A 232 -10.74 23.81 -2.79
N HIS A 233 -11.13 23.79 -4.08
CA HIS A 233 -10.88 22.67 -5.01
C HIS A 233 -9.38 22.33 -5.16
N CYS A 234 -9.06 21.04 -5.37
CA CYS A 234 -7.69 20.58 -5.60
C CYS A 234 -7.03 21.24 -6.83
N PRO A 235 -5.68 21.33 -6.91
CA PRO A 235 -4.99 22.00 -8.01
C PRO A 235 -5.37 21.51 -9.41
N ASN A 236 -5.60 20.20 -9.60
CA ASN A 236 -6.05 19.66 -10.89
C ASN A 236 -7.44 20.16 -11.26
N ILE A 237 -8.40 20.14 -10.31
CA ILE A 237 -9.75 20.65 -10.55
C ILE A 237 -9.72 22.16 -10.83
N ARG A 238 -8.86 22.93 -10.14
CA ARG A 238 -8.66 24.36 -10.45
C ARG A 238 -8.12 24.59 -11.86
N ARG A 239 -7.30 23.67 -12.37
CA ARG A 239 -6.80 23.72 -13.75
C ARG A 239 -7.90 23.39 -14.75
N GLU A 240 -8.62 22.29 -14.55
CA GLU A 240 -9.76 21.91 -15.39
C GLU A 240 -10.86 22.97 -15.42
N ILE A 241 -11.18 23.62 -14.29
CA ILE A 241 -12.14 24.72 -14.24
C ILE A 241 -11.65 25.94 -15.02
N LYS A 242 -10.34 26.21 -15.05
CA LYS A 242 -9.78 27.29 -15.89
C LYS A 242 -9.91 26.94 -17.36
N ASP A 243 -9.55 25.72 -17.74
CA ASP A 243 -9.59 25.24 -19.12
C ASP A 243 -11.02 25.16 -19.67
N LEU A 244 -12.04 25.01 -18.81
CA LEU A 244 -13.47 25.04 -19.18
C LEU A 244 -14.06 26.45 -19.31
N LYS A 245 -13.34 27.49 -18.85
CA LYS A 245 -13.78 28.89 -18.91
C LYS A 245 -13.15 29.66 -20.07
N GLU A 246 -12.22 29.04 -20.79
CA GLU A 246 -11.63 29.51 -22.06
C GLU A 246 -12.33 28.83 -23.24
#